data_AF-A0A240E994-F1
#
_entry.id   AF-A0A240E994-F1
#
_cell.length_a   1.000
_cell.length_b   1.000
_cell.length_c   1.000
_cell.angle_alpha   90.00
_cell.angle_beta   90.00
_cell.angle_gamma   90.00
#
_symmetry.space_group_name_H-M   'P 1'
#
loop_
_entity.id
_entity.type
_entity.pdbx_description
1 polymer ?
#
loop_
_entity_poly.entity_id
_entity_poly.type
_entity_poly.pdbx_seq_one_letter_code
_entity_poly.pdbx_strand_id
1 'polypeptide(L)'
;MIQQMIYINSWESLENLLIQSDQIPLFKMNADLFTSPLGKDFLTSNSKLTLKTSELINQKFDRIFLSEQSLSMMDFLKDLSRIPSDKNIHIVILIDLSQSAKLDVNFAIEQTTTNFINITFLLLDVNIDSQKGEYLPYLRGTRVFLGELKTRQEQCFLKVIHYQDGHTQLENKLFLLTDNGKHLIQREAMPVLVSSQTASSDFIQSHGFQSFENFDFPKAVLETTPESVVVLPCRGFDDIKPLTKTILDNKNRFGDNIHFVVKELAPCIRYNDFHMLITAGAQSIVEHSKNEAALYDQVRLASITKMDARYIDELSLFTQFESPVKQSGFISFSDFKSMTLDAIELCRNTQIEYALVELTPYSSVPLNEVVSYSQMKRRGDIACQIDGRVLIFFSSLRRYEIHQALLNVFAVAPSELFIEEAQFTTAENIIKRLSAIQGIDYIEQSETYSTQLSITKPKSRFAKPVDWDDV
;
A
#
# COMPACT_ATOMS: atom_id res chain seq x y z
N MET A 1 7.99 23.19 4.54
CA MET A 1 8.14 23.29 3.09
C MET A 1 7.17 22.31 2.48
N ILE A 2 6.02 22.77 2.01
CA ILE A 2 4.94 21.90 1.55
C ILE A 2 4.72 22.18 0.06
N GLN A 3 4.93 21.16 -0.77
CA GLN A 3 4.60 21.21 -2.19
C GLN A 3 3.50 20.19 -2.46
N GLN A 4 2.44 20.65 -3.08
CA GLN A 4 1.25 19.85 -3.34
C GLN A 4 0.88 19.93 -4.80
N MET A 5 0.35 18.84 -5.32
CA MET A 5 -0.23 18.76 -6.65
C MET A 5 -1.51 17.96 -6.57
N ILE A 6 -2.61 18.55 -7.02
CA ILE A 6 -3.93 17.94 -6.97
C ILE A 6 -4.48 17.95 -8.38
N TYR A 7 -4.63 16.76 -8.94
CA TYR A 7 -5.33 16.55 -10.20
C TYR A 7 -6.83 16.66 -9.94
N ILE A 8 -7.53 17.44 -10.76
CA ILE A 8 -8.95 17.68 -10.61
C ILE A 8 -9.63 17.26 -11.91
N ASN A 9 -10.58 16.34 -11.82
CA ASN A 9 -11.25 15.81 -13.02
C ASN A 9 -12.54 16.56 -13.39
N SER A 10 -13.01 17.46 -12.53
CA SER A 10 -14.23 18.24 -12.76
C SER A 10 -14.23 19.55 -11.97
N TRP A 11 -14.97 20.53 -12.47
CA TRP A 11 -15.18 21.80 -11.77
C TRP A 11 -15.93 21.63 -10.45
N GLU A 12 -16.87 20.69 -10.39
CA GLU A 12 -17.58 20.31 -9.17
C GLU A 12 -16.65 19.75 -8.09
N SER A 13 -15.60 19.01 -8.50
CA SER A 13 -14.57 18.53 -7.58
C SER A 13 -13.73 19.65 -6.98
N LEU A 14 -13.42 20.70 -7.78
CA LEU A 14 -12.75 21.89 -7.27
C LEU A 14 -13.63 22.63 -6.26
N GLU A 15 -14.93 22.80 -6.55
CA GLU A 15 -15.87 23.44 -5.62
C GLU A 15 -15.93 22.68 -4.28
N ASN A 16 -16.08 21.36 -4.31
CA ASN A 16 -16.14 20.55 -3.10
C ASN A 16 -14.83 20.57 -2.30
N LEU A 17 -13.67 20.59 -2.97
CA LEU A 17 -12.37 20.76 -2.30
C LEU A 17 -12.29 22.09 -1.55
N LEU A 18 -12.74 23.19 -2.16
CA LEU A 18 -12.71 24.51 -1.54
C LEU A 18 -13.65 24.56 -0.32
N ILE A 19 -14.84 23.95 -0.41
CA ILE A 19 -15.82 23.87 0.68
C ILE A 19 -15.27 23.05 1.86
N GLN A 20 -14.70 21.87 1.61
CA GLN A 20 -14.26 20.94 2.65
C GLN A 20 -12.76 21.00 2.97
N SER A 21 -12.07 22.05 2.51
CA SER A 21 -10.63 22.23 2.67
C SER A 21 -10.16 22.07 4.13
N ASP A 22 -11.00 22.45 5.10
CA ASP A 22 -10.66 22.39 6.53
C ASP A 22 -10.76 20.97 7.14
N GLN A 23 -11.40 20.02 6.44
CA GLN A 23 -11.63 18.66 6.94
C GLN A 23 -10.54 17.65 6.54
N ILE A 24 -9.63 18.04 5.64
CA ILE A 24 -8.58 17.15 5.15
C ILE A 24 -7.30 17.42 5.95
N PRO A 25 -6.88 16.50 6.86
CA PRO A 25 -5.75 16.75 7.77
C PRO A 25 -4.40 16.92 7.05
N LEU A 26 -4.34 16.57 5.76
CA LEU A 26 -3.15 16.70 4.90
C LEU A 26 -3.13 18.00 4.07
N PHE A 27 -4.21 18.78 4.10
CA PHE A 27 -4.48 19.86 3.16
C PHE A 27 -4.97 21.10 3.93
N LYS A 28 -4.05 21.90 4.49
CA LYS A 28 -4.40 23.20 5.08
C LYS A 28 -4.33 24.26 4.00
N MET A 29 -5.48 24.74 3.50
CA MET A 29 -5.57 25.91 2.61
C MET A 29 -5.73 27.21 3.42
N ASN A 30 -4.80 27.51 4.32
CA ASN A 30 -4.62 28.90 4.75
C ASN A 30 -3.73 29.56 3.69
N ALA A 31 -4.31 29.84 2.53
CA ALA A 31 -3.57 30.29 1.37
C ALA A 31 -3.72 31.80 1.19
N ASP A 32 -2.61 32.51 1.20
CA ASP A 32 -2.63 33.97 1.10
C ASP A 32 -2.77 34.44 -0.36
N LEU A 33 -2.50 33.55 -1.33
CA LEU A 33 -2.48 33.93 -2.74
C LEU A 33 -2.97 32.84 -3.70
N PHE A 34 -3.88 33.22 -4.61
CA PHE A 34 -4.31 32.43 -5.75
C PHE A 34 -3.83 33.04 -7.07
N THR A 35 -3.29 32.22 -7.96
CA THR A 35 -2.97 32.62 -9.34
C THR A 35 -3.58 31.67 -10.36
N SER A 36 -4.18 32.22 -11.40
CA SER A 36 -4.70 31.47 -12.54
C SER A 36 -4.24 32.09 -13.86
N PRO A 37 -3.73 31.28 -14.81
CA PRO A 37 -3.43 31.72 -16.16
C PRO A 37 -4.69 31.88 -17.01
N LEU A 38 -5.88 31.69 -16.45
CA LEU A 38 -7.15 31.87 -17.14
C LEU A 38 -7.73 33.24 -16.75
N GLY A 39 -8.10 34.01 -17.78
CA GLY A 39 -8.71 35.36 -17.78
C GLY A 39 -9.60 35.76 -16.61
N LYS A 40 -9.90 37.05 -16.47
CA LYS A 40 -11.00 37.57 -15.61
C LYS A 40 -12.33 36.81 -15.82
N ASP A 41 -12.60 36.37 -17.05
CA ASP A 41 -13.75 35.52 -17.42
C ASP A 41 -13.80 34.19 -16.66
N PHE A 42 -12.67 33.70 -16.15
CA PHE A 42 -12.59 32.54 -15.26
C PHE A 42 -13.43 32.73 -14.00
N LEU A 43 -13.30 33.86 -13.30
CA LEU A 43 -14.05 34.14 -12.07
C LEU A 43 -15.41 34.81 -12.34
N THR A 44 -15.61 35.42 -13.51
CA THR A 44 -16.77 36.28 -13.80
C THR A 44 -17.73 35.75 -14.87
N SER A 45 -17.34 34.76 -15.70
CA SER A 45 -18.23 34.25 -16.76
C SER A 45 -19.02 33.02 -16.31
N ASN A 46 -20.34 33.14 -16.41
CA ASN A 46 -21.41 32.23 -15.94
C ASN A 46 -21.41 30.78 -16.51
N SER A 47 -20.31 30.25 -17.06
CA SER A 47 -20.35 28.96 -17.78
C SER A 47 -19.60 27.80 -17.13
N LYS A 48 -18.61 28.03 -16.25
CA LYS A 48 -17.75 26.96 -15.70
C LYS A 48 -17.69 26.87 -14.18
N LEU A 49 -17.80 27.99 -13.48
CA LEU A 49 -17.81 28.06 -12.02
C LEU A 49 -19.19 28.50 -11.54
N THR A 50 -19.68 27.87 -10.47
CA THR A 50 -20.91 28.30 -9.80
C THR A 50 -20.66 29.64 -9.11
N LEU A 51 -21.69 30.49 -8.99
CA LEU A 51 -21.59 31.79 -8.29
C LEU A 51 -21.08 31.60 -6.84
N LYS A 52 -21.48 30.49 -6.21
CA LYS A 52 -21.00 30.04 -4.90
C LYS A 52 -19.49 29.75 -4.88
N THR A 53 -18.93 29.16 -5.93
CA THR A 53 -17.48 28.90 -6.01
C THR A 53 -16.67 30.18 -6.13
N SER A 54 -17.12 31.14 -6.95
CA SER A 54 -16.47 32.45 -7.06
C SER A 54 -16.48 33.20 -5.73
N GLU A 55 -17.57 33.14 -4.96
CA GLU A 55 -17.63 33.70 -3.61
C GLU A 55 -16.65 33.01 -2.64
N LEU A 56 -16.56 31.68 -2.68
CA LEU A 56 -15.64 30.91 -1.84
C LEU A 56 -14.16 31.23 -2.12
N ILE A 57 -13.79 31.37 -3.40
CA ILE A 57 -12.43 31.78 -3.78
C ILE A 57 -12.13 33.17 -3.20
N ASN A 58 -13.04 34.13 -3.33
CA ASN A 58 -12.84 35.48 -2.77
C ASN A 58 -12.80 35.50 -1.22
N GLN A 59 -13.39 34.50 -0.55
CA GLN A 59 -13.34 34.37 0.91
C GLN A 59 -12.09 33.67 1.43
N LYS A 60 -11.56 32.70 0.67
CA LYS A 60 -10.45 31.83 1.10
C LYS A 60 -9.07 32.38 0.75
N PHE A 61 -8.97 33.37 -0.14
CA PHE A 61 -7.70 33.94 -0.60
C PHE A 61 -7.65 35.46 -0.43
N ASP A 62 -6.60 35.94 0.26
CA ASP A 62 -6.40 37.38 0.49
C ASP A 62 -6.02 38.14 -0.79
N ARG A 63 -5.39 37.44 -1.74
CA ARG A 63 -4.93 38.01 -3.02
C ARG A 63 -5.23 37.04 -4.16
N ILE A 64 -5.61 37.60 -5.30
CA ILE A 64 -5.98 36.84 -6.50
C ILE A 64 -5.31 37.53 -7.71
N PHE A 65 -4.46 36.80 -8.43
CA PHE A 65 -3.89 37.23 -9.72
C PHE A 65 -4.50 36.40 -10.84
N LEU A 66 -5.02 37.06 -11.87
CA LEU A 66 -5.58 36.44 -13.06
C LEU A 66 -4.82 36.95 -14.27
N SER A 67 -4.26 36.04 -15.07
CA SER A 67 -3.69 36.37 -16.38
C SER A 67 -4.79 36.79 -17.34
N GLU A 68 -4.50 37.67 -18.29
CA GLU A 68 -5.51 38.16 -19.25
C GLU A 68 -5.77 37.21 -20.44
N GLN A 69 -4.94 36.18 -20.66
CA GLN A 69 -5.04 35.20 -21.78
C GLN A 69 -4.54 33.80 -21.37
N SER A 70 -4.87 32.76 -22.16
CA SER A 70 -4.35 31.37 -22.02
C SER A 70 -2.86 31.35 -21.71
N LEU A 71 -2.39 30.45 -20.81
CA LEU A 71 -1.05 30.41 -20.22
C LEU A 71 0.07 30.98 -21.11
N SER A 72 0.23 32.30 -21.08
CA SER A 72 1.35 33.01 -21.68
C SER A 72 2.47 32.97 -20.67
N MET A 73 3.55 32.23 -20.98
CA MET A 73 4.65 32.03 -20.02
C MET A 73 5.28 33.36 -19.59
N MET A 74 5.30 34.35 -20.48
CA MET A 74 5.81 35.68 -20.19
C MET A 74 4.97 36.41 -19.15
N ASP A 75 3.64 36.33 -19.27
CA ASP A 75 2.72 36.95 -18.32
C ASP A 75 2.68 36.19 -16.99
N PHE A 76 2.73 34.85 -17.05
CA PHE A 76 2.84 34.00 -15.86
C PHE A 76 4.11 34.32 -15.04
N LEU A 77 5.28 34.41 -15.68
CA LEU A 77 6.52 34.79 -14.99
C LEU A 77 6.48 36.23 -14.46
N LYS A 78 5.85 37.14 -15.20
CA LYS A 78 5.65 38.52 -14.76
C LYS A 78 4.76 38.58 -13.53
N ASP A 79 3.69 37.79 -13.48
CA ASP A 79 2.81 37.70 -12.32
C ASP A 79 3.48 37.01 -11.13
N LEU A 80 4.23 35.94 -11.36
CA LEU A 80 5.07 35.31 -10.34
C LEU A 80 6.08 36.30 -9.75
N SER A 81 6.69 37.16 -10.58
CA SER A 81 7.66 38.16 -10.11
C SER A 81 7.04 39.26 -9.24
N ARG A 82 5.71 39.43 -9.28
CA ARG A 82 4.97 40.36 -8.42
C ARG A 82 4.66 39.76 -7.05
N ILE A 83 4.84 38.45 -6.88
CA ILE A 83 4.59 37.76 -5.62
C ILE A 83 5.76 38.03 -4.67
N PRO A 84 5.52 38.53 -3.44
CA PRO A 84 6.57 38.69 -2.45
C PRO A 84 7.24 37.34 -2.15
N SER A 85 8.57 37.31 -2.08
CA SER A 85 9.34 36.11 -1.73
C SER A 85 9.30 35.76 -0.23
N ASP A 86 8.24 36.16 0.47
CA ASP A 86 8.06 35.87 1.89
C ASP A 86 7.81 34.36 2.09
N LYS A 87 8.57 33.75 2.99
CA LYS A 87 8.53 32.31 3.28
C LYS A 87 7.24 31.86 3.96
N ASN A 88 6.44 32.80 4.45
CA ASN A 88 5.18 32.50 5.13
C ASN A 88 3.96 32.48 4.19
N ILE A 89 4.11 32.90 2.93
CA ILE A 89 3.01 32.92 1.96
C ILE A 89 2.80 31.52 1.38
N HIS A 90 1.57 31.01 1.44
CA HIS A 90 1.18 29.79 0.71
C HIS A 90 0.48 30.18 -0.60
N ILE A 91 1.09 29.79 -1.71
CA ILE A 91 0.63 30.09 -3.06
C ILE A 91 -0.17 28.92 -3.63
N VAL A 92 -1.33 29.20 -4.21
CA VAL A 92 -2.13 28.22 -4.94
C VAL A 92 -2.16 28.61 -6.42
N ILE A 93 -1.78 27.69 -7.29
CA ILE A 93 -1.74 27.88 -8.73
C ILE A 93 -2.73 26.91 -9.37
N LEU A 94 -3.74 27.43 -10.07
CA LEU A 94 -4.65 26.61 -10.86
C LEU A 94 -4.20 26.61 -12.31
N ILE A 95 -4.02 25.43 -12.91
CA ILE A 95 -3.65 25.25 -14.31
C ILE A 95 -4.68 24.33 -14.97
N ASP A 96 -5.29 24.79 -16.06
CA ASP A 96 -6.15 23.95 -16.92
C ASP A 96 -5.28 23.27 -17.98
N LEU A 97 -5.11 21.96 -17.85
CA LEU A 97 -4.31 21.13 -18.73
C LEU A 97 -4.93 21.01 -20.13
N SER A 98 -6.23 21.22 -20.28
CA SER A 98 -6.90 21.19 -21.59
C SER A 98 -6.58 22.41 -22.46
N GLN A 99 -6.10 23.49 -21.83
CA GLN A 99 -5.79 24.77 -22.49
C GLN A 99 -4.31 25.13 -22.46
N SER A 100 -3.47 24.26 -21.92
CA SER A 100 -2.04 24.54 -21.71
C SER A 100 -1.19 23.50 -22.44
N ALA A 101 -0.15 23.96 -23.15
CA ALA A 101 0.82 23.02 -23.70
C ALA A 101 1.64 22.39 -22.56
N LYS A 102 1.87 21.09 -22.66
CA LYS A 102 2.56 20.30 -21.63
C LYS A 102 3.93 20.84 -21.23
N LEU A 103 4.71 21.33 -22.21
CA LEU A 103 6.03 21.92 -21.95
C LEU A 103 5.92 23.19 -21.09
N ASP A 104 4.88 23.99 -21.29
CA ASP A 104 4.65 25.22 -20.52
C ASP A 104 4.22 24.88 -19.09
N VAL A 105 3.41 23.84 -18.89
CA VAL A 105 3.03 23.37 -17.54
C VAL A 105 4.25 22.87 -16.77
N ASN A 106 5.12 22.05 -17.39
CA ASN A 106 6.37 21.59 -16.77
C ASN A 106 7.24 22.75 -16.34
N PHE A 107 7.46 23.70 -17.25
CA PHE A 107 8.30 24.86 -17.00
C PHE A 107 7.71 25.76 -15.92
N ALA A 108 6.39 25.97 -15.90
CA ALA A 108 5.71 26.72 -14.86
C ALA A 108 5.89 26.08 -13.47
N ILE A 109 5.73 24.75 -13.37
CA ILE A 109 5.93 24.01 -12.12
C ILE A 109 7.39 24.15 -11.65
N GLU A 110 8.36 23.94 -12.54
CA GLU A 110 9.79 24.03 -12.20
C GLU A 110 10.20 25.43 -11.74
N GLN A 111 9.80 26.47 -12.47
CA GLN A 111 10.14 27.85 -12.12
C GLN A 111 9.49 28.26 -10.79
N THR A 112 8.25 27.84 -10.54
CA THR A 112 7.57 28.22 -9.32
C THR A 112 8.10 27.47 -8.10
N THR A 113 8.35 26.16 -8.22
CA THR A 113 8.92 25.36 -7.12
C THR A 113 10.36 25.71 -6.79
N THR A 114 11.09 26.35 -7.72
CA THR A 114 12.43 26.91 -7.47
C THR A 114 12.36 28.18 -6.62
N ASN A 115 11.33 29.01 -6.84
CA ASN A 115 11.21 30.31 -6.18
C ASN A 115 10.35 30.27 -4.90
N PHE A 116 9.46 29.29 -4.76
CA PHE A 116 8.49 29.21 -3.67
C PHE A 116 8.44 27.83 -3.01
N ILE A 117 8.31 27.86 -1.69
CA ILE A 117 8.52 26.70 -0.82
C ILE A 117 7.20 26.11 -0.31
N ASN A 118 6.15 26.93 -0.19
CA ASN A 118 4.79 26.52 0.20
C ASN A 118 3.86 26.77 -0.98
N ILE A 119 3.62 25.72 -1.77
CA ILE A 119 2.86 25.83 -3.01
C ILE A 119 1.93 24.65 -3.23
N THR A 120 0.74 24.94 -3.75
CA THR A 120 -0.23 23.94 -4.21
C THR A 120 -0.56 24.18 -5.68
N PHE A 121 -0.30 23.19 -6.53
CA PHE A 121 -0.78 23.16 -7.90
C PHE A 121 -2.11 22.44 -7.97
N LEU A 122 -3.14 23.11 -8.47
CA LEU A 122 -4.42 22.52 -8.84
C LEU A 122 -4.38 22.31 -10.36
N LEU A 123 -4.28 21.06 -10.80
CA LEU A 123 -4.18 20.69 -12.21
C LEU A 123 -5.54 20.17 -12.68
N LEU A 124 -6.26 20.99 -13.44
CA LEU A 124 -7.58 20.60 -13.94
C LEU A 124 -7.45 19.93 -15.31
N ASP A 125 -8.01 18.73 -15.43
CA ASP A 125 -8.15 18.02 -16.70
C ASP A 125 -9.50 17.31 -16.74
N VAL A 126 -10.42 17.87 -17.53
CA VAL A 126 -11.80 17.35 -17.66
C VAL A 126 -11.88 16.19 -18.67
N ASN A 127 -10.86 16.02 -19.53
CA ASN A 127 -10.98 15.20 -20.73
C ASN A 127 -10.08 13.96 -20.79
N ILE A 128 -9.10 13.77 -19.89
CA ILE A 128 -8.14 12.65 -20.02
C ILE A 128 -7.75 12.00 -18.66
N ASP A 129 -7.58 10.67 -18.69
CA ASP A 129 -6.80 9.89 -17.71
C ASP A 129 -5.32 10.33 -17.78
N SER A 130 -4.98 11.42 -17.09
CA SER A 130 -3.61 11.92 -17.04
C SER A 130 -2.62 10.84 -16.55
N GLN A 131 -1.46 10.75 -17.19
CA GLN A 131 -0.38 9.84 -16.78
C GLN A 131 0.15 10.29 -15.40
N LYS A 132 -0.27 9.54 -14.38
CA LYS A 132 -0.07 9.86 -12.97
C LYS A 132 1.42 9.83 -12.63
N GLY A 133 1.90 10.86 -11.92
CA GLY A 133 3.31 10.97 -11.52
C GLY A 133 4.23 11.64 -12.53
N GLU A 134 3.72 12.04 -13.70
CA GLU A 134 4.49 12.72 -14.74
C GLU A 134 5.19 14.00 -14.24
N TYR A 135 4.54 14.77 -13.36
CA TYR A 135 5.09 16.03 -12.87
C TYR A 135 5.81 15.90 -11.52
N LEU A 136 5.86 14.69 -10.94
CA LEU A 136 6.55 14.42 -9.67
C LEU A 136 8.04 14.82 -9.70
N PRO A 137 8.80 14.59 -10.78
CA PRO A 137 10.22 14.96 -10.83
C PRO A 137 10.49 16.47 -10.68
N TYR A 138 9.48 17.32 -10.91
CA TYR A 138 9.63 18.78 -10.80
C TYR A 138 9.31 19.30 -9.39
N LEU A 139 8.82 18.46 -8.48
CA LEU A 139 8.62 18.82 -7.08
C LEU A 139 9.91 18.57 -6.28
N ARG A 140 10.31 19.55 -5.47
CA ARG A 140 11.59 19.58 -4.72
C ARG A 140 11.40 19.70 -3.20
N GLY A 141 10.15 19.71 -2.71
CA GLY A 141 9.83 19.89 -1.30
C GLY A 141 10.18 18.68 -0.43
N THR A 142 10.47 18.91 0.86
CA THR A 142 10.60 17.82 1.86
C THR A 142 9.25 17.22 2.27
N ARG A 143 8.17 17.96 2.00
CA ARG A 143 6.79 17.48 2.07
C ARG A 143 6.15 17.55 0.69
N VAL A 144 5.97 16.40 0.06
CA VAL A 144 5.32 16.30 -1.26
C VAL A 144 3.98 15.59 -1.11
N PHE A 145 2.93 16.16 -1.69
CA PHE A 145 1.60 15.56 -1.72
C PHE A 145 1.07 15.52 -3.15
N LEU A 146 0.70 14.33 -3.63
CA LEU A 146 -0.02 14.10 -4.87
C LEU A 146 -1.43 13.61 -4.55
N GLY A 147 -2.42 14.41 -4.92
CA GLY A 147 -3.84 14.12 -4.80
C GLY A 147 -4.52 14.02 -6.16
N GLU A 148 -5.60 13.25 -6.22
CA GLU A 148 -6.50 13.14 -7.36
C GLU A 148 -7.93 13.30 -6.85
N LEU A 149 -8.58 14.38 -7.25
CA LEU A 149 -9.97 14.65 -7.01
C LEU A 149 -10.84 14.06 -8.11
N LYS A 150 -11.78 13.23 -7.69
CA LYS A 150 -12.77 12.62 -8.57
C LYS A 150 -14.17 12.84 -8.04
N THR A 151 -15.04 13.39 -8.88
CA THR A 151 -16.49 13.28 -8.66
C THR A 151 -17.01 12.00 -9.29
N ARG A 152 -17.73 11.18 -8.52
CA ARG A 152 -18.59 10.10 -9.03
C ARG A 152 -19.92 10.14 -8.30
N GLN A 153 -21.02 10.08 -9.05
CA GLN A 153 -22.38 9.98 -8.50
C GLN A 153 -22.66 11.05 -7.42
N GLU A 154 -22.33 12.32 -7.71
CA GLU A 154 -22.49 13.48 -6.80
C GLU A 154 -21.64 13.42 -5.53
N GLN A 155 -20.73 12.44 -5.44
CA GLN A 155 -19.76 12.34 -4.36
C GLN A 155 -18.36 12.73 -4.86
N CYS A 156 -17.71 13.63 -4.14
CA CYS A 156 -16.34 14.04 -4.41
C CYS A 156 -15.37 13.26 -3.53
N PHE A 157 -14.30 12.74 -4.13
CA PHE A 157 -13.27 11.98 -3.43
C PHE A 157 -11.89 12.56 -3.71
N LEU A 158 -11.05 12.63 -2.69
CA LEU A 158 -9.62 12.93 -2.81
C LEU A 158 -8.82 11.65 -2.62
N LYS A 159 -8.25 11.13 -3.69
CA LYS A 159 -7.29 10.04 -3.67
C LYS A 159 -5.88 10.60 -3.51
N VAL A 160 -5.25 10.34 -2.38
CA VAL A 160 -3.82 10.57 -2.16
C VAL A 160 -3.05 9.45 -2.81
N ILE A 161 -2.35 9.78 -3.87
CA ILE A 161 -1.54 8.84 -4.64
C ILE A 161 -0.16 8.71 -3.99
N HIS A 162 0.42 9.82 -3.54
CA HIS A 162 1.74 9.83 -2.93
C HIS A 162 1.84 10.97 -1.91
N TYR A 163 2.28 10.66 -0.71
CA TYR A 163 2.64 11.64 0.31
C TYR A 163 3.99 11.28 0.90
N GLN A 164 4.91 12.23 0.92
CA GLN A 164 6.22 12.09 1.54
C GLN A 164 6.40 13.24 2.53
N ASP A 165 6.70 12.96 3.80
CA ASP A 165 7.17 13.94 4.79
C ASP A 165 8.38 13.36 5.53
N GLY A 166 9.58 13.79 5.13
CA GLY A 166 10.83 13.24 5.69
C GLY A 166 10.93 11.72 5.48
N HIS A 167 10.79 10.95 6.56
CA HIS A 167 10.88 9.48 6.57
C HIS A 167 9.54 8.75 6.34
N THR A 168 8.41 9.47 6.33
CA THR A 168 7.09 8.85 6.16
C THR A 168 6.66 8.94 4.71
N GLN A 169 6.41 7.78 4.08
CA GLN A 169 5.78 7.67 2.77
C GLN A 169 4.40 7.01 2.93
N LEU A 170 3.37 7.63 2.37
CA LEU A 170 2.01 7.07 2.30
C LEU A 170 1.57 7.05 0.83
N GLU A 171 1.15 5.88 0.37
CA GLU A 171 0.61 5.69 -0.97
C GLU A 171 -0.85 5.24 -0.87
N ASN A 172 -1.71 5.72 -1.77
CA ASN A 172 -3.10 5.29 -1.94
C ASN A 172 -4.05 5.42 -0.72
N LYS A 173 -4.31 6.64 -0.25
CA LYS A 173 -5.44 6.93 0.67
C LYS A 173 -6.61 7.58 -0.07
N LEU A 174 -7.87 7.27 0.25
CA LEU A 174 -9.03 8.00 -0.28
C LEU A 174 -9.71 8.77 0.86
N PHE A 175 -10.08 10.02 0.60
CA PHE A 175 -10.90 10.84 1.47
C PHE A 175 -12.21 11.15 0.76
N LEU A 176 -13.35 11.01 1.42
CA LEU A 176 -14.65 11.47 0.91
C LEU A 176 -14.82 12.95 1.28
N LEU A 177 -15.13 13.79 0.30
CA LEU A 177 -15.21 15.26 0.41
C LEU A 177 -16.62 15.81 0.28
N THR A 178 -17.64 14.97 0.22
CA THR A 178 -19.05 15.44 0.16
C THR A 178 -19.86 14.68 1.19
N ASP A 179 -20.37 15.43 2.16
CA ASP A 179 -21.55 15.07 2.94
C ASP A 179 -22.68 16.01 2.53
N ASN A 180 -23.22 15.82 1.33
CA ASN A 180 -24.50 16.42 0.98
C ASN A 180 -25.56 15.63 1.73
N GLY A 181 -25.90 16.06 2.95
CA GLY A 181 -27.02 15.56 3.75
C GLY A 181 -28.41 15.66 3.09
N LYS A 182 -28.47 15.87 1.77
CA LYS A 182 -29.67 15.92 0.93
C LYS A 182 -29.80 14.76 -0.05
N HIS A 183 -28.83 13.85 -0.12
CA HIS A 183 -28.98 12.58 -0.85
C HIS A 183 -28.78 11.37 0.08
N LEU A 184 -29.55 11.35 1.17
CA LEU A 184 -30.24 10.12 1.59
C LEU A 184 -31.34 9.79 0.55
N ILE A 185 -30.97 9.67 -0.73
CA ILE A 185 -31.74 8.75 -1.55
C ILE A 185 -31.49 7.42 -0.87
N GLN A 186 -32.57 6.78 -0.43
CA GLN A 186 -32.61 5.36 -0.10
C GLN A 186 -32.13 4.56 -1.33
N ARG A 187 -30.83 4.60 -1.65
CA ARG A 187 -30.17 3.38 -2.08
C ARG A 187 -30.25 2.51 -0.84
N GLU A 188 -30.96 1.40 -0.93
CA GLU A 188 -30.78 0.32 0.04
C GLU A 188 -29.27 0.22 0.26
N ALA A 189 -28.83 0.51 1.49
CA ALA A 189 -27.41 0.52 1.80
C ALA A 189 -26.86 -0.82 1.32
N MET A 190 -25.86 -0.80 0.43
CA MET A 190 -25.27 -2.03 -0.10
C MET A 190 -25.02 -2.96 1.07
N PRO A 191 -25.62 -4.16 1.10
CA PRO A 191 -25.43 -5.07 2.21
C PRO A 191 -23.93 -5.31 2.40
N VAL A 192 -23.47 -5.02 3.61
CA VAL A 192 -22.11 -5.27 4.04
C VAL A 192 -22.13 -6.52 4.90
N LEU A 193 -21.52 -7.58 4.39
CA LEU A 193 -21.29 -8.83 5.08
C LEU A 193 -19.88 -8.75 5.70
N VAL A 194 -19.76 -8.92 7.01
CA VAL A 194 -18.48 -8.83 7.72
C VAL A 194 -18.23 -10.11 8.49
N SER A 195 -17.07 -10.73 8.32
CA SER A 195 -16.73 -11.86 9.16
C SER A 195 -16.57 -11.41 10.62
N SER A 196 -17.17 -12.14 11.56
CA SER A 196 -17.09 -11.89 13.01
C SER A 196 -15.65 -11.84 13.55
N GLN A 197 -14.69 -12.38 12.81
CA GLN A 197 -13.26 -12.41 13.16
C GLN A 197 -12.52 -11.13 12.74
N THR A 198 -13.14 -10.28 11.90
CA THR A 198 -12.47 -9.11 11.30
C THR A 198 -12.67 -7.82 12.08
N ALA A 199 -13.70 -7.76 12.92
CA ALA A 199 -14.04 -6.62 13.76
C ALA A 199 -14.85 -7.06 14.99
N SER A 200 -14.89 -6.21 16.00
CA SER A 200 -15.67 -6.38 17.22
C SER A 200 -17.18 -6.42 16.93
N SER A 201 -17.92 -7.10 17.80
CA SER A 201 -19.38 -7.18 17.71
C SER A 201 -20.04 -5.79 17.78
N ASP A 202 -19.49 -4.90 18.62
CA ASP A 202 -19.96 -3.51 18.76
C ASP A 202 -19.78 -2.73 17.46
N PHE A 203 -18.64 -2.89 16.77
CA PHE A 203 -18.40 -2.27 15.47
C PHE A 203 -19.38 -2.78 14.40
N ILE A 204 -19.58 -4.09 14.30
CA ILE A 204 -20.49 -4.70 13.33
C ILE A 204 -21.93 -4.21 13.58
N GLN A 205 -22.38 -4.23 14.84
CA GLN A 205 -23.74 -3.84 15.21
C GLN A 205 -23.99 -2.34 15.02
N SER A 206 -23.06 -1.47 15.43
CA SER A 206 -23.21 -0.01 15.33
C SER A 206 -23.31 0.48 13.88
N HIS A 207 -22.72 -0.23 12.93
CA HIS A 207 -22.79 0.10 11.50
C HIS A 207 -23.85 -0.69 10.73
N GLY A 208 -24.63 -1.54 11.41
CA GLY A 208 -25.70 -2.33 10.79
C GLY A 208 -25.18 -3.39 9.81
N PHE A 209 -23.95 -3.86 10.00
CA PHE A 209 -23.35 -4.89 9.15
C PHE A 209 -23.88 -6.29 9.52
N GLN A 210 -24.01 -7.17 8.53
CA GLN A 210 -24.41 -8.55 8.77
C GLN A 210 -23.17 -9.41 9.02
N SER A 211 -23.12 -10.08 10.18
CA SER A 211 -22.00 -10.95 10.52
C SER A 211 -22.10 -12.32 9.86
N PHE A 212 -20.95 -12.91 9.54
CA PHE A 212 -20.82 -14.34 9.18
C PHE A 212 -19.54 -14.95 9.77
N GLU A 213 -19.37 -16.26 9.65
CA GLU A 213 -18.21 -16.98 10.18
C GLU A 213 -17.26 -17.43 9.07
N ASN A 214 -15.94 -17.33 9.32
CA ASN A 214 -14.89 -17.78 8.40
C ASN A 214 -15.05 -17.23 6.96
N PHE A 215 -15.27 -18.12 5.98
CA PHE A 215 -15.50 -17.80 4.56
C PHE A 215 -16.94 -18.11 4.11
N ASP A 216 -17.83 -18.47 5.03
CA ASP A 216 -19.19 -18.89 4.73
C ASP A 216 -20.17 -17.72 4.86
N PHE A 217 -20.04 -16.75 3.96
CA PHE A 217 -20.97 -15.64 3.87
C PHE A 217 -22.26 -16.05 3.14
N PRO A 218 -23.42 -15.50 3.55
CA PRO A 218 -24.72 -15.92 3.02
C PRO A 218 -24.90 -15.55 1.54
N LYS A 219 -24.59 -16.50 0.65
CA LYS A 219 -24.70 -16.32 -0.82
C LYS A 219 -26.12 -15.94 -1.27
N ALA A 220 -27.15 -16.32 -0.52
CA ALA A 220 -28.53 -15.92 -0.80
C ALA A 220 -28.73 -14.39 -0.77
N VAL A 221 -27.97 -13.67 0.07
CA VAL A 221 -27.98 -12.19 0.08
C VAL A 221 -27.40 -11.64 -1.22
N LEU A 222 -26.34 -12.26 -1.73
CA LEU A 222 -25.69 -11.88 -2.98
C LEU A 222 -26.55 -12.17 -4.23
N GLU A 223 -27.42 -13.17 -4.16
CA GLU A 223 -28.34 -13.53 -5.25
C GLU A 223 -29.57 -12.61 -5.32
N THR A 224 -29.91 -11.95 -4.20
CA THR A 224 -31.14 -11.15 -4.06
C THR A 224 -30.89 -9.65 -4.07
N THR A 225 -29.62 -9.23 -4.01
CA THR A 225 -29.24 -7.81 -3.97
C THR A 225 -28.38 -7.40 -5.16
N PRO A 226 -28.49 -6.15 -5.63
CA PRO A 226 -27.82 -5.72 -6.86
C PRO A 226 -26.31 -5.55 -6.69
N GLU A 227 -25.83 -5.09 -5.53
CA GLU A 227 -24.40 -4.96 -5.22
C GLU A 227 -24.17 -5.26 -3.72
N SER A 228 -23.03 -5.86 -3.33
CA SER A 228 -22.71 -6.19 -1.92
C SER A 228 -21.22 -6.06 -1.61
N VAL A 229 -20.87 -5.72 -0.35
CA VAL A 229 -19.49 -5.76 0.15
C VAL A 229 -19.33 -6.95 1.10
N VAL A 230 -18.25 -7.71 0.93
CA VAL A 230 -17.88 -8.84 1.79
C VAL A 230 -16.49 -8.61 2.38
N VAL A 231 -16.39 -8.62 3.71
CA VAL A 231 -15.13 -8.51 4.45
C VAL A 231 -14.70 -9.88 4.93
N LEU A 232 -13.60 -10.40 4.37
CA LEU A 232 -13.06 -11.72 4.66
C LEU A 232 -11.83 -11.63 5.59
N PRO A 233 -11.68 -12.56 6.56
CA PRO A 233 -10.52 -12.60 7.44
C PRO A 233 -9.33 -13.29 6.77
N CYS A 234 -8.12 -12.88 7.07
CA CYS A 234 -6.91 -13.64 6.77
C CYS A 234 -6.11 -13.84 8.06
N ARG A 235 -6.17 -15.05 8.63
CA ARG A 235 -5.57 -15.37 9.94
C ARG A 235 -4.10 -15.76 9.85
N GLY A 236 -3.66 -16.20 8.68
CA GLY A 236 -2.32 -16.71 8.48
C GLY A 236 -2.11 -17.24 7.06
N PHE A 237 -0.91 -17.78 6.81
CA PHE A 237 -0.50 -18.25 5.48
C PHE A 237 -1.42 -19.33 4.87
N ASP A 238 -2.02 -20.17 5.71
CA ASP A 238 -2.95 -21.21 5.26
C ASP A 238 -4.26 -20.68 4.69
N ASP A 239 -4.66 -19.46 5.06
CA ASP A 239 -5.90 -18.84 4.58
C ASP A 239 -5.75 -18.23 3.18
N ILE A 240 -4.52 -17.89 2.74
CA ILE A 240 -4.28 -17.15 1.50
C ILE A 240 -4.89 -17.86 0.29
N LYS A 241 -4.61 -19.16 0.12
CA LYS A 241 -5.09 -19.93 -1.03
C LYS A 241 -6.61 -20.15 -1.03
N PRO A 242 -7.23 -20.60 0.09
CA PRO A 242 -8.70 -20.65 0.21
C PRO A 242 -9.38 -19.29 -0.02
N LEU A 243 -8.78 -18.21 0.48
CA LEU A 243 -9.29 -16.85 0.33
C LEU A 243 -9.28 -16.42 -1.14
N THR A 244 -8.15 -16.59 -1.82
CA THR A 244 -8.01 -16.34 -3.27
C THR A 244 -9.07 -17.09 -4.07
N LYS A 245 -9.24 -18.39 -3.81
CA LYS A 245 -10.24 -19.21 -4.50
C LYS A 245 -11.66 -18.72 -4.22
N THR A 246 -11.97 -18.41 -2.97
CA THR A 246 -13.28 -17.88 -2.57
C THR A 246 -13.58 -16.57 -3.31
N ILE A 247 -12.63 -15.66 -3.37
CA ILE A 247 -12.79 -14.38 -4.08
C ILE A 247 -13.01 -14.64 -5.58
N LEU A 248 -12.14 -15.43 -6.20
CA LEU A 248 -12.19 -15.71 -7.63
C LEU A 248 -13.49 -16.39 -8.05
N ASP A 249 -13.92 -17.44 -7.34
CA ASP A 249 -15.14 -18.19 -7.65
C ASP A 249 -16.38 -17.30 -7.56
N ASN A 250 -16.45 -16.44 -6.54
CA ASN A 250 -17.58 -15.54 -6.37
C ASN A 250 -17.53 -14.35 -7.35
N LYS A 251 -16.33 -13.86 -7.70
CA LYS A 251 -16.17 -12.86 -8.77
C LYS A 251 -16.55 -13.41 -10.14
N ASN A 252 -16.22 -14.65 -10.45
CA ASN A 252 -16.67 -15.32 -11.68
C ASN A 252 -18.18 -15.52 -11.71
N ARG A 253 -18.82 -15.72 -10.55
CA ARG A 253 -20.27 -15.94 -10.45
C ARG A 253 -21.08 -14.65 -10.46
N PHE A 254 -20.66 -13.64 -9.69
CA PHE A 254 -21.43 -12.42 -9.44
C PHE A 254 -20.84 -11.18 -10.14
N GLY A 255 -19.67 -11.30 -10.75
CA GLY A 255 -19.02 -10.22 -11.51
C GLY A 255 -18.73 -8.99 -10.66
N ASP A 256 -19.06 -7.83 -11.21
CA ASP A 256 -18.82 -6.52 -10.59
C ASP A 256 -19.82 -6.19 -9.48
N ASN A 257 -20.82 -7.05 -9.24
CA ASN A 257 -21.82 -6.85 -8.20
C ASN A 257 -21.32 -7.20 -6.81
N ILE A 258 -20.21 -7.94 -6.69
CA ILE A 258 -19.64 -8.30 -5.39
C ILE A 258 -18.29 -7.64 -5.19
N HIS A 259 -18.12 -7.06 -4.02
CA HIS A 259 -16.96 -6.27 -3.61
C HIS A 259 -16.27 -6.96 -2.44
N PHE A 260 -14.96 -7.16 -2.53
CA PHE A 260 -14.20 -7.91 -1.53
C PHE A 260 -13.16 -7.02 -0.84
N VAL A 261 -13.23 -6.97 0.49
CA VAL A 261 -12.20 -6.41 1.36
C VAL A 261 -11.60 -7.55 2.17
N VAL A 262 -10.27 -7.64 2.19
CA VAL A 262 -9.57 -8.64 3.00
C VAL A 262 -9.02 -7.95 4.24
N LYS A 263 -9.38 -8.44 5.44
CA LYS A 263 -8.78 -7.98 6.69
C LYS A 263 -7.72 -8.99 7.14
N GLU A 264 -6.46 -8.56 7.09
CA GLU A 264 -5.33 -9.29 7.66
C GLU A 264 -5.41 -9.23 9.20
N LEU A 265 -5.30 -10.38 9.86
CA LEU A 265 -5.36 -10.52 11.32
C LEU A 265 -3.99 -10.81 11.95
N ALA A 266 -3.07 -11.36 11.16
CA ALA A 266 -1.67 -11.56 11.52
C ALA A 266 -0.79 -11.21 10.30
N PRO A 267 0.45 -10.72 10.48
CA PRO A 267 1.33 -10.33 9.37
C PRO A 267 1.71 -11.55 8.50
N CYS A 268 0.91 -11.84 7.48
CA CYS A 268 1.04 -13.03 6.65
C CYS A 268 0.88 -12.80 5.15
N ILE A 269 0.31 -11.68 4.73
CA ILE A 269 0.15 -11.34 3.31
C ILE A 269 1.45 -10.69 2.84
N ARG A 270 2.25 -11.39 2.01
CA ARG A 270 3.43 -10.80 1.35
C ARG A 270 3.07 -10.20 -0.01
N TYR A 271 4.06 -9.61 -0.68
CA TYR A 271 3.90 -8.98 -1.99
C TYR A 271 3.18 -9.87 -3.02
N ASN A 272 3.61 -11.12 -3.22
CA ASN A 272 2.96 -12.01 -4.19
C ASN A 272 1.54 -12.38 -3.76
N ASP A 273 1.31 -12.62 -2.46
CA ASP A 273 -0.01 -12.94 -1.93
C ASP A 273 -0.97 -11.76 -2.13
N PHE A 274 -0.50 -10.54 -1.87
CA PHE A 274 -1.22 -9.30 -2.14
C PHE A 274 -1.62 -9.23 -3.61
N HIS A 275 -0.67 -9.40 -4.55
CA HIS A 275 -0.97 -9.36 -5.97
C HIS A 275 -1.90 -10.48 -6.42
N MET A 276 -1.76 -11.68 -5.86
CA MET A 276 -2.67 -12.79 -6.12
C MET A 276 -4.10 -12.45 -5.70
N LEU A 277 -4.28 -11.93 -4.49
CA LEU A 277 -5.60 -11.57 -3.95
C LEU A 277 -6.25 -10.42 -4.73
N ILE A 278 -5.49 -9.38 -5.08
CA ILE A 278 -5.97 -8.28 -5.92
C ILE A 278 -6.36 -8.80 -7.32
N THR A 279 -5.52 -9.64 -7.93
CA THR A 279 -5.79 -10.22 -9.26
C THR A 279 -6.98 -11.18 -9.25
N ALA A 280 -7.20 -11.90 -8.14
CA ALA A 280 -8.38 -12.71 -7.92
C ALA A 280 -9.67 -11.89 -7.84
N GLY A 281 -9.55 -10.62 -7.43
CA GLY A 281 -10.66 -9.66 -7.40
C GLY A 281 -10.93 -9.02 -6.03
N ALA A 282 -9.98 -9.07 -5.08
CA ALA A 282 -10.03 -8.21 -3.89
C ALA A 282 -9.86 -6.74 -4.28
N GLN A 283 -10.69 -5.84 -3.75
CA GLN A 283 -10.54 -4.39 -3.97
C GLN A 283 -9.50 -3.78 -3.05
N SER A 284 -9.39 -4.29 -1.82
CA SER A 284 -8.42 -3.81 -0.86
C SER A 284 -8.06 -4.85 0.19
N ILE A 285 -6.88 -4.64 0.77
CA ILE A 285 -6.35 -5.43 1.88
C ILE A 285 -6.07 -4.46 3.03
N VAL A 286 -6.65 -4.73 4.19
CA VAL A 286 -6.44 -3.98 5.43
C VAL A 286 -5.41 -4.74 6.25
N GLU A 287 -4.21 -4.16 6.41
CA GLU A 287 -3.11 -4.76 7.18
C GLU A 287 -3.51 -5.04 8.64
N HIS A 288 -2.85 -6.02 9.26
CA HIS A 288 -3.07 -6.40 10.66
C HIS A 288 -2.90 -5.23 11.64
N SER A 289 -1.98 -4.31 11.36
CA SER A 289 -1.68 -3.15 12.21
C SER A 289 -2.78 -2.07 12.23
N LYS A 290 -3.72 -2.11 11.28
CA LYS A 290 -4.76 -1.08 11.13
C LYS A 290 -6.00 -1.39 11.98
N ASN A 291 -6.56 -0.35 12.57
CA ASN A 291 -7.76 -0.43 13.41
C ASN A 291 -9.07 -0.52 12.61
N GLU A 292 -10.19 -0.64 13.33
CA GLU A 292 -11.53 -0.78 12.74
C GLU A 292 -12.00 0.47 11.97
N ALA A 293 -11.53 1.67 12.32
CA ALA A 293 -11.82 2.88 11.56
C ALA A 293 -11.23 2.77 10.13
N ALA A 294 -10.00 2.29 10.01
CA ALA A 294 -9.41 2.05 8.70
C ALA A 294 -10.13 0.93 7.92
N LEU A 295 -10.66 -0.09 8.60
CA LEU A 295 -11.50 -1.11 7.97
C LEU A 295 -12.81 -0.49 7.45
N TYR A 296 -13.47 0.34 8.26
CA TYR A 296 -14.68 1.06 7.85
C TYR A 296 -14.44 1.89 6.60
N ASP A 297 -13.34 2.64 6.55
CA ASP A 297 -12.97 3.45 5.38
C ASP A 297 -12.81 2.58 4.13
N GLN A 298 -12.20 1.40 4.24
CA GLN A 298 -12.06 0.45 3.12
C GLN A 298 -13.39 -0.18 2.70
N VAL A 299 -14.27 -0.50 3.65
CA VAL A 299 -15.63 -1.00 3.36
C VAL A 299 -16.44 0.07 2.62
N ARG A 300 -16.38 1.31 3.09
CA ARG A 300 -17.03 2.45 2.44
C ARG A 300 -16.49 2.64 1.04
N LEU A 301 -15.17 2.62 0.87
CA LEU A 301 -14.51 2.69 -0.44
C LEU A 301 -14.99 1.58 -1.39
N ALA A 302 -15.04 0.34 -0.91
CA ALA A 302 -15.51 -0.78 -1.69
C ALA A 302 -16.98 -0.56 -2.12
N SER A 303 -17.84 -0.02 -1.25
CA SER A 303 -19.27 0.20 -1.57
C SER A 303 -19.56 1.25 -2.67
N ILE A 304 -18.58 2.06 -3.06
CA ILE A 304 -18.77 3.18 -4.02
C ILE A 304 -17.88 3.05 -5.26
N THR A 305 -16.87 2.19 -5.21
CA THR A 305 -15.94 1.95 -6.31
C THR A 305 -16.29 0.67 -7.03
N LYS A 306 -16.10 0.66 -8.34
CA LYS A 306 -16.19 -0.54 -9.16
C LYS A 306 -14.79 -0.96 -9.55
N MET A 307 -14.55 -2.26 -9.56
CA MET A 307 -13.32 -2.84 -10.08
C MET A 307 -13.69 -3.73 -11.26
N ASP A 308 -13.19 -3.38 -12.44
CA ASP A 308 -13.53 -4.07 -13.68
C ASP A 308 -13.17 -5.56 -13.59
N ALA A 309 -14.10 -6.41 -13.99
CA ALA A 309 -13.89 -7.83 -14.18
C ALA A 309 -12.90 -8.13 -15.32
N ARG A 310 -11.62 -8.20 -15.01
CA ARG A 310 -10.61 -8.88 -15.83
C ARG A 310 -9.91 -9.94 -15.01
N TYR A 311 -10.63 -11.03 -14.79
CA TYR A 311 -10.17 -12.12 -13.93
C TYR A 311 -9.37 -13.13 -14.75
N ILE A 312 -8.24 -13.55 -14.19
CA ILE A 312 -7.42 -14.65 -14.70
C ILE A 312 -8.08 -15.97 -14.23
N ASP A 313 -8.02 -17.03 -15.04
CA ASP A 313 -8.52 -18.34 -14.61
C ASP A 313 -7.70 -18.90 -13.41
N GLU A 314 -8.32 -19.79 -12.63
CA GLU A 314 -7.73 -20.30 -11.38
C GLU A 314 -6.31 -20.87 -11.58
N LEU A 315 -6.10 -21.64 -12.65
CA LEU A 315 -4.82 -22.29 -12.92
C LEU A 315 -3.74 -21.25 -13.25
N SER A 316 -4.07 -20.32 -14.15
CA SER A 316 -3.15 -19.24 -14.53
C SER A 316 -2.80 -18.34 -13.33
N LEU A 317 -3.78 -18.04 -12.47
CA LEU A 317 -3.58 -17.22 -11.28
C LEU A 317 -2.59 -17.86 -10.30
N PHE A 318 -2.81 -19.13 -9.93
CA PHE A 318 -1.91 -19.81 -9.01
C PHE A 318 -0.53 -20.07 -9.63
N THR A 319 -0.46 -20.37 -10.93
CA THR A 319 0.82 -20.53 -11.63
C THR A 319 1.64 -19.24 -11.62
N GLN A 320 0.98 -18.07 -11.67
CA GLN A 320 1.66 -16.78 -11.72
C GLN A 320 2.18 -16.31 -10.35
N PHE A 321 1.49 -16.63 -9.25
CA PHE A 321 1.76 -16.02 -7.94
C PHE A 321 2.03 -17.00 -6.79
N GLU A 322 1.59 -18.26 -6.87
CA GLU A 322 1.82 -19.25 -5.80
C GLU A 322 3.32 -19.55 -5.69
N SER A 323 3.83 -19.63 -4.47
CA SER A 323 5.23 -20.03 -4.26
C SER A 323 5.48 -21.40 -4.89
N PRO A 324 6.58 -21.57 -5.65
CA PRO A 324 6.95 -22.88 -6.20
C PRO A 324 7.34 -23.89 -5.11
N VAL A 325 7.65 -23.42 -3.90
CA VAL A 325 8.09 -24.26 -2.77
C VAL A 325 6.98 -24.37 -1.74
N LYS A 326 6.51 -25.60 -1.48
CA LYS A 326 5.43 -25.86 -0.51
C LYS A 326 5.92 -26.19 0.90
N GLN A 327 7.17 -26.61 1.03
CA GLN A 327 7.79 -26.96 2.31
C GLN A 327 8.28 -25.71 3.04
N SER A 328 8.60 -25.87 4.33
CA SER A 328 9.18 -24.82 5.15
C SER A 328 10.14 -25.40 6.19
N GLY A 329 11.14 -24.62 6.58
CA GLY A 329 12.06 -24.97 7.66
C GLY A 329 13.33 -25.68 7.18
N PHE A 330 14.04 -26.31 8.12
CA PHE A 330 15.31 -26.98 7.83
C PHE A 330 15.10 -28.35 7.20
N ILE A 331 15.78 -28.58 6.08
CA ILE A 331 15.79 -29.83 5.31
C ILE A 331 17.24 -30.24 4.97
N SER A 332 17.42 -31.44 4.42
CA SER A 332 18.74 -31.92 3.97
C SER A 332 19.31 -31.03 2.86
N PHE A 333 20.63 -30.95 2.72
CA PHE A 333 21.24 -30.18 1.63
C PHE A 333 20.84 -30.74 0.25
N SER A 334 20.69 -32.06 0.12
CA SER A 334 20.23 -32.66 -1.14
C SER A 334 18.83 -32.20 -1.54
N ASP A 335 17.89 -32.22 -0.59
CA ASP A 335 16.51 -31.77 -0.84
C ASP A 335 16.47 -30.27 -1.05
N PHE A 336 17.19 -29.49 -0.24
CA PHE A 336 17.34 -28.05 -0.40
C PHE A 336 17.81 -27.69 -1.80
N LYS A 337 18.91 -28.30 -2.25
CA LYS A 337 19.48 -28.05 -3.57
C LYS A 337 18.49 -28.39 -4.68
N SER A 338 17.85 -29.56 -4.63
CA SER A 338 16.86 -29.96 -5.64
C SER A 338 15.70 -28.97 -5.68
N MET A 339 15.10 -28.68 -4.52
CA MET A 339 13.93 -27.81 -4.42
C MET A 339 14.22 -26.36 -4.82
N THR A 340 15.40 -25.83 -4.48
CA THR A 340 15.82 -24.50 -4.92
C THR A 340 15.99 -24.44 -6.44
N LEU A 341 16.60 -25.46 -7.06
CA LEU A 341 16.78 -25.50 -8.51
C LEU A 341 15.44 -25.65 -9.25
N ASP A 342 14.56 -26.52 -8.76
CA ASP A 342 13.21 -26.68 -9.31
C ASP A 342 12.39 -25.38 -9.20
N ALA A 343 12.50 -24.69 -8.06
CA ALA A 343 11.84 -23.40 -7.84
C ALA A 343 12.32 -22.31 -8.81
N ILE A 344 13.62 -22.23 -9.06
CA ILE A 344 14.21 -21.29 -10.01
C ILE A 344 13.68 -21.54 -11.42
N GLU A 345 13.60 -22.81 -11.84
CA GLU A 345 13.10 -23.18 -13.17
C GLU A 345 11.61 -22.84 -13.31
N LEU A 346 10.80 -23.14 -12.30
CA LEU A 346 9.38 -22.78 -12.26
C LEU A 346 9.17 -21.26 -12.32
N CYS A 347 10.03 -20.49 -11.65
CA CYS A 347 9.92 -19.03 -11.63
C CYS A 347 10.38 -18.35 -12.93
N ARG A 348 11.04 -19.06 -13.85
CA ARG A 348 11.70 -18.48 -15.04
C ARG A 348 10.78 -17.61 -15.91
N ASN A 349 9.50 -17.95 -15.98
CA ASN A 349 8.49 -17.23 -16.76
C ASN A 349 7.46 -16.47 -15.88
N THR A 350 7.76 -16.29 -14.59
CA THR A 350 6.88 -15.63 -13.63
C THR A 350 7.46 -14.29 -13.21
N GLN A 351 6.69 -13.50 -12.47
CA GLN A 351 7.17 -12.26 -11.82
C GLN A 351 7.66 -12.51 -10.38
N ILE A 352 7.82 -13.78 -9.98
CA ILE A 352 8.18 -14.16 -8.63
C ILE A 352 9.69 -13.97 -8.44
N GLU A 353 10.07 -13.02 -7.58
CA GLU A 353 11.43 -12.87 -7.10
C GLU A 353 11.76 -13.85 -5.97
N TYR A 354 13.01 -14.29 -5.92
CA TYR A 354 13.53 -15.21 -4.91
C TYR A 354 14.96 -14.83 -4.51
N ALA A 355 15.38 -15.31 -3.34
CA ALA A 355 16.72 -15.06 -2.82
C ALA A 355 17.29 -16.30 -2.12
N LEU A 356 18.55 -16.63 -2.43
CA LEU A 356 19.38 -17.52 -1.62
C LEU A 356 20.28 -16.66 -0.74
N VAL A 357 20.26 -16.90 0.56
CA VAL A 357 21.15 -16.27 1.54
C VAL A 357 22.02 -17.33 2.16
N GLU A 358 23.32 -17.07 2.19
CA GLU A 358 24.31 -17.88 2.88
C GLU A 358 24.81 -17.12 4.10
N LEU A 359 24.79 -17.79 5.25
CA LEU A 359 25.11 -17.22 6.55
C LEU A 359 26.22 -18.05 7.21
N THR A 360 27.31 -17.38 7.60
CA THR A 360 28.40 -17.99 8.35
C THR A 360 28.25 -17.61 9.82
N PRO A 361 27.98 -18.56 10.74
CA PRO A 361 27.86 -18.27 12.16
C PRO A 361 29.20 -17.91 12.78
N TYR A 362 29.19 -17.18 13.90
CA TYR A 362 30.39 -17.04 14.72
C TYR A 362 30.87 -18.40 15.23
N SER A 363 32.18 -18.60 15.34
CA SER A 363 32.76 -19.85 15.87
C SER A 363 32.30 -20.19 17.30
N SER A 364 31.85 -19.19 18.05
CA SER A 364 31.27 -19.34 19.40
C SER A 364 29.79 -19.74 19.41
N VAL A 365 29.12 -19.77 18.26
CA VAL A 365 27.69 -20.09 18.13
C VAL A 365 27.55 -21.43 17.38
N PRO A 366 27.31 -22.53 18.10
CA PRO A 366 27.07 -23.83 17.49
C PRO A 366 25.88 -23.81 16.50
N LEU A 367 25.99 -24.57 15.41
CA LEU A 367 24.95 -24.62 14.37
C LEU A 367 23.58 -25.08 14.89
N ASN A 368 23.54 -26.01 15.86
CA ASN A 368 22.31 -26.45 16.50
C ASN A 368 21.63 -25.30 17.29
N GLU A 369 22.42 -24.41 17.88
CA GLU A 369 21.91 -23.21 18.55
C GLU A 369 21.30 -22.24 17.53
N VAL A 370 21.93 -22.06 16.37
CA VAL A 370 21.37 -21.26 15.26
C VAL A 370 20.01 -21.79 14.80
N VAL A 371 19.85 -23.11 14.65
CA VAL A 371 18.53 -23.72 14.32
C VAL A 371 17.51 -23.40 15.40
N SER A 372 17.90 -23.50 16.67
CA SER A 372 16.99 -23.28 17.80
C SER A 372 16.45 -21.84 17.86
N TYR A 373 17.23 -20.85 17.37
CA TYR A 373 16.77 -19.46 17.23
C TYR A 373 15.95 -19.20 15.97
N SER A 374 15.91 -20.15 15.03
CA SER A 374 15.18 -19.99 13.77
C SER A 374 13.71 -20.35 13.92
N GLN A 375 12.84 -19.44 13.49
CA GLN A 375 11.39 -19.54 13.50
C GLN A 375 10.84 -19.53 12.08
N MET A 376 11.35 -20.42 11.22
CA MET A 376 10.85 -20.59 9.86
C MET A 376 9.44 -21.19 9.85
N LYS A 377 8.45 -20.31 9.94
CA LYS A 377 7.02 -20.66 10.03
C LYS A 377 6.31 -20.60 8.68
N ARG A 378 6.92 -19.99 7.65
CA ARG A 378 6.24 -19.76 6.37
C ARG A 378 6.58 -20.82 5.33
N ARG A 379 5.52 -21.33 4.67
CA ARG A 379 5.64 -22.14 3.46
C ARG A 379 6.39 -21.39 2.37
N GLY A 380 7.35 -22.07 1.77
CA GLY A 380 8.20 -21.54 0.72
C GLY A 380 9.53 -21.01 1.18
N ASP A 381 9.75 -20.84 2.49
CA ASP A 381 11.05 -20.50 3.04
C ASP A 381 11.68 -21.81 3.56
N ILE A 382 12.73 -22.29 2.89
CA ILE A 382 13.47 -23.51 3.27
C ILE A 382 14.90 -23.15 3.67
N ALA A 383 15.51 -23.96 4.54
CA ALA A 383 16.90 -23.80 4.96
C ALA A 383 17.62 -25.15 5.04
N CYS A 384 18.94 -25.12 5.01
CA CYS A 384 19.76 -26.30 5.32
C CYS A 384 21.06 -25.87 5.99
N GLN A 385 21.75 -26.86 6.57
CA GLN A 385 23.08 -26.69 7.14
C GLN A 385 24.09 -27.46 6.31
N ILE A 386 25.18 -26.80 5.90
CA ILE A 386 26.23 -27.43 5.11
C ILE A 386 27.58 -26.79 5.37
N ASP A 387 28.59 -27.62 5.65
CA ASP A 387 29.98 -27.19 5.91
C ASP A 387 30.10 -26.01 6.92
N GLY A 388 29.41 -26.10 8.06
CA GLY A 388 29.48 -25.05 9.08
C GLY A 388 28.65 -23.79 8.78
N ARG A 389 27.84 -23.80 7.73
CA ARG A 389 27.06 -22.64 7.27
C ARG A 389 25.57 -22.94 7.22
N VAL A 390 24.76 -21.88 7.26
CA VAL A 390 23.31 -21.96 7.05
C VAL A 390 22.97 -21.34 5.70
N LEU A 391 22.28 -22.10 4.86
CA LEU A 391 21.68 -21.61 3.63
C LEU A 391 20.20 -21.45 3.83
N ILE A 392 19.63 -20.32 3.39
CA ILE A 392 18.19 -20.05 3.40
C ILE A 392 17.76 -19.67 2.00
N PHE A 393 16.75 -20.35 1.47
CA PHE A 393 16.11 -19.98 0.22
C PHE A 393 14.72 -19.43 0.50
N PHE A 394 14.51 -18.18 0.09
CA PHE A 394 13.24 -17.49 0.12
C PHE A 394 12.62 -17.53 -1.28
N SER A 395 11.57 -18.32 -1.47
CA SER A 395 10.94 -18.56 -2.78
C SER A 395 10.04 -17.43 -3.29
N SER A 396 9.74 -16.43 -2.46
CA SER A 396 8.87 -15.29 -2.77
C SER A 396 9.29 -14.11 -1.90
N LEU A 397 10.42 -13.50 -2.27
CA LEU A 397 11.04 -12.41 -1.52
C LEU A 397 11.86 -11.52 -2.46
N ARG A 398 11.65 -10.21 -2.35
CA ARG A 398 12.40 -9.24 -3.15
C ARG A 398 13.75 -8.97 -2.54
N ARG A 399 14.70 -8.58 -3.38
CA ARG A 399 16.10 -8.31 -2.95
C ARG A 399 16.20 -7.33 -1.78
N TYR A 400 15.41 -6.27 -1.75
CA TYR A 400 15.46 -5.26 -0.69
C TYR A 400 14.76 -5.68 0.61
N GLU A 401 14.01 -6.78 0.60
CA GLU A 401 13.30 -7.32 1.77
C GLU A 401 14.14 -8.34 2.55
N ILE A 402 15.30 -8.75 2.02
CA ILE A 402 16.16 -9.80 2.60
C ILE A 402 16.49 -9.52 4.08
N HIS A 403 16.93 -8.30 4.38
CA HIS A 403 17.29 -7.94 5.75
C HIS A 403 16.11 -8.09 6.72
N GLN A 404 14.93 -7.59 6.32
CA GLN A 404 13.73 -7.69 7.14
C GLN A 404 13.25 -9.15 7.27
N ALA A 405 13.39 -9.96 6.22
CA ALA A 405 13.08 -11.37 6.28
C ALA A 405 13.97 -12.12 7.28
N LEU A 406 15.27 -11.83 7.30
CA LEU A 406 16.21 -12.44 8.26
C LEU A 406 15.87 -12.06 9.71
N LEU A 407 15.50 -10.81 9.98
CA LEU A 407 15.02 -10.37 11.29
C LEU A 407 13.76 -11.11 11.74
N ASN A 408 12.92 -11.55 10.80
CA ASN A 408 11.70 -12.30 11.10
C ASN A 408 11.96 -13.81 11.23
N VAL A 409 13.00 -14.32 10.58
CA VAL A 409 13.39 -15.74 10.67
C VAL A 409 14.05 -16.01 12.01
N PHE A 410 14.88 -15.12 12.54
CA PHE A 410 15.62 -15.36 13.78
C PHE A 410 15.02 -14.63 14.99
N ALA A 411 14.92 -15.32 16.12
CA ALA A 411 14.48 -14.74 17.39
C ALA A 411 15.48 -13.73 17.98
N VAL A 412 16.71 -13.72 17.46
CA VAL A 412 17.82 -12.83 17.83
C VAL A 412 18.29 -12.13 16.57
N ALA A 413 18.83 -10.91 16.69
CA ALA A 413 19.32 -10.15 15.56
C ALA A 413 20.36 -10.97 14.76
N PRO A 414 20.25 -11.08 13.42
CA PRO A 414 21.18 -11.86 12.60
C PRO A 414 22.65 -11.47 12.81
N SER A 415 22.93 -10.18 13.06
CA SER A 415 24.28 -9.68 13.34
C SER A 415 24.93 -10.23 14.61
N GLU A 416 24.14 -10.78 15.54
CA GLU A 416 24.65 -11.44 16.76
C GLU A 416 24.98 -12.92 16.52
N LEU A 417 24.37 -13.53 15.50
CA LEU A 417 24.52 -14.94 15.19
C LEU A 417 25.57 -15.19 14.11
N PHE A 418 25.67 -14.27 13.13
CA PHE A 418 26.44 -14.46 11.92
C PHE A 418 27.54 -13.40 11.75
N ILE A 419 28.70 -13.85 11.30
CA ILE A 419 29.85 -13.00 10.98
C ILE A 419 29.87 -12.58 9.50
N GLU A 420 29.34 -13.44 8.62
CA GLU A 420 29.27 -13.16 7.18
C GLU A 420 27.87 -13.49 6.64
N GLU A 421 27.42 -12.67 5.70
CA GLU A 421 26.18 -12.84 4.94
C GLU A 421 26.50 -12.64 3.45
N ALA A 422 26.12 -13.61 2.62
CA ALA A 422 26.19 -13.51 1.17
C ALA A 422 24.81 -13.74 0.55
N GLN A 423 24.42 -12.86 -0.37
CA GLN A 423 23.10 -12.88 -1.01
C GLN A 423 23.23 -13.19 -2.50
N PHE A 424 22.41 -14.12 -2.99
CA PHE A 424 22.34 -14.50 -4.39
C PHE A 424 20.88 -14.41 -4.85
N THR A 425 20.60 -13.49 -5.78
CA THR A 425 19.23 -13.16 -6.22
C THR A 425 19.00 -13.38 -7.72
N THR A 426 19.93 -14.05 -8.41
CA THR A 426 19.78 -14.40 -9.82
C THR A 426 19.97 -15.90 -10.01
N ALA A 427 19.21 -16.49 -10.93
CA ALA A 427 19.29 -17.92 -11.25
C ALA A 427 20.73 -18.38 -11.47
N GLU A 428 21.48 -17.69 -12.32
CA GLU A 428 22.87 -18.02 -12.66
C GLU A 428 23.78 -18.07 -11.42
N ASN A 429 23.67 -17.07 -10.55
CA ASN A 429 24.49 -16.99 -9.34
C ASN A 429 24.12 -18.08 -8.33
N ILE A 430 22.82 -18.35 -8.15
CA ILE A 430 22.35 -19.42 -7.26
C ILE A 430 22.78 -20.79 -7.77
N ILE A 431 22.58 -21.09 -9.06
CA ILE A 431 22.98 -22.36 -9.69
C ILE A 431 24.49 -22.55 -9.56
N LYS A 432 25.28 -21.53 -9.91
CA LYS A 432 26.74 -21.54 -9.77
C LYS A 432 27.15 -21.79 -8.32
N ARG A 433 26.47 -21.14 -7.36
CA ARG A 433 26.79 -21.29 -5.94
C ARG A 433 26.49 -22.70 -5.42
N LEU A 434 25.29 -23.22 -5.67
CA LEU A 434 24.88 -24.56 -5.23
C LEU A 434 25.67 -25.69 -5.91
N SER A 435 26.21 -25.44 -7.10
CA SER A 435 27.10 -26.38 -7.80
C SER A 435 28.51 -26.41 -7.22
N ALA A 436 28.96 -25.30 -6.62
CA ALA A 436 30.30 -25.21 -6.02
C ALA A 436 30.39 -25.83 -4.62
N ILE A 437 29.26 -26.09 -3.96
CA ILE A 437 29.21 -26.73 -2.64
C ILE A 437 29.32 -28.25 -2.83
N GLN A 438 30.39 -28.84 -2.30
CA GLN A 438 30.68 -30.29 -2.35
C GLN A 438 30.41 -30.99 -1.00
N GLY A 439 29.64 -30.35 -0.11
CA GLY A 439 29.60 -30.64 1.32
C GLY A 439 28.99 -31.99 1.74
N ILE A 440 29.36 -32.38 2.96
CA ILE A 440 28.84 -33.54 3.71
C ILE A 440 27.65 -33.05 4.56
N ASP A 441 26.48 -33.65 4.38
CA ASP A 441 25.25 -33.33 5.15
C ASP A 441 25.44 -33.66 6.64
N TYR A 442 25.22 -32.69 7.52
CA TYR A 442 25.15 -32.93 8.97
C TYR A 442 23.67 -32.97 9.39
N ILE A 443 23.04 -34.14 9.24
CA ILE A 443 21.71 -34.39 9.80
C ILE A 443 21.90 -35.12 11.13
N GLU A 444 21.92 -34.39 12.25
CA GLU A 444 21.52 -35.02 13.51
C GLU A 444 19.99 -34.98 13.59
N GLN A 445 19.38 -36.16 13.57
CA GLN A 445 17.94 -36.33 13.73
C GLN A 445 17.51 -35.65 15.04
N SER A 446 16.83 -34.51 14.94
CA SER A 446 16.03 -34.02 16.04
C SER A 446 14.84 -34.96 16.18
N GLU A 447 14.94 -35.90 17.11
CA GLU A 447 13.78 -36.64 17.59
C GLU A 447 12.67 -35.65 17.92
N THR A 448 11.47 -35.98 17.48
CA THR A 448 10.22 -35.22 17.63
C THR A 448 9.98 -34.86 19.08
N TYR A 449 10.49 -33.72 19.54
CA TYR A 449 10.17 -33.17 20.85
C TYR A 449 8.81 -32.46 20.77
N SER A 450 7.74 -33.25 20.94
CA SER A 450 6.50 -32.73 21.49
C SER A 450 6.79 -32.23 22.91
N THR A 451 7.06 -30.93 23.06
CA THR A 451 7.25 -30.34 24.40
C THR A 451 6.43 -29.08 24.52
N GLN A 452 5.56 -29.11 25.53
CA GLN A 452 4.78 -28.01 26.06
C GLN A 452 5.64 -26.75 26.22
N LEU A 453 5.01 -25.58 26.05
CA LEU A 453 5.60 -24.27 26.36
C LEU A 453 6.26 -24.31 27.75
N SER A 454 7.59 -24.28 27.78
CA SER A 454 8.35 -23.91 28.96
C SER A 454 8.93 -22.52 28.72
N ILE A 455 8.51 -21.58 29.57
CA ILE A 455 8.95 -20.19 29.54
C ILE A 455 10.41 -20.15 29.98
N THR A 456 11.35 -20.12 29.05
CA THR A 456 12.75 -19.86 29.35
C THR A 456 13.01 -18.35 29.32
N LYS A 457 13.30 -17.80 30.50
CA LYS A 457 13.75 -16.41 30.68
C LYS A 457 15.18 -16.24 30.16
N PRO A 458 15.51 -15.13 29.47
CA PRO A 458 16.87 -14.85 29.04
C PRO A 458 17.78 -14.51 30.23
N LYS A 459 18.94 -15.18 30.33
CA LYS A 459 20.02 -14.82 31.26
C LYS A 459 20.97 -13.80 30.59
N SER A 460 20.70 -12.52 30.77
CA SER A 460 21.66 -11.44 30.50
C SER A 460 22.71 -11.37 31.62
N ARG A 461 24.00 -11.21 31.26
CA ARG A 461 25.19 -11.27 32.13
C ARG A 461 25.45 -10.02 33.00
N PHE A 462 24.56 -9.04 33.07
CA PHE A 462 24.83 -7.80 33.80
C PHE A 462 24.01 -7.54 35.07
N ALA A 463 23.28 -8.53 35.61
CA ALA A 463 22.62 -8.40 36.91
C ALA A 463 23.09 -9.48 37.90
N LYS A 464 23.61 -9.07 39.07
CA LYS A 464 23.92 -9.98 40.18
C LYS A 464 22.61 -10.49 40.84
N PRO A 465 22.58 -11.72 41.36
CA PRO A 465 21.43 -12.22 42.10
C PRO A 465 21.30 -11.50 43.44
N VAL A 466 20.06 -11.18 43.83
CA VAL A 466 19.72 -10.76 45.20
C VAL A 466 19.41 -12.03 46.00
N ASP A 467 20.06 -12.18 47.14
CA ASP A 467 19.80 -13.23 48.13
C ASP A 467 18.69 -12.74 49.08
N TRP A 468 17.62 -13.51 49.22
CA TRP A 468 16.37 -13.07 49.87
C TRP A 468 16.16 -13.67 51.28
N ASP A 469 17.15 -14.35 51.82
CA ASP A 469 17.10 -14.85 53.21
C ASP A 469 17.97 -14.03 54.18
N ASP A 470 18.45 -12.83 53.80
CA ASP A 470 19.21 -11.95 54.69
C ASP A 470 18.93 -10.42 54.52
N VAL A 471 17.77 -10.02 53.97
CA VAL A 471 17.23 -8.64 54.07
C VAL A 471 15.70 -8.61 54.14
#